data_AF-Q4SV42-F1
#
_entry.id   AF-Q4SV42-F1
#
_cell.length_a   1.000
_cell.length_b   1.000
_cell.length_c   1.000
_cell.angle_alpha   90.00
_cell.angle_beta   90.00
_cell.angle_gamma   90.00
#
_symmetry.space_group_name_H-M   'P 1'
#
loop_
_entity.id
_entity.type
_entity.pdbx_description
1 polymer ?
#
loop_
_entity_poly.entity_id
_entity_poly.type
_entity_poly.pdbx_seq_one_letter_code
_entity_poly.pdbx_strand_id
1 'polypeptide(L)'
;GFLYQEYRDTSKQQEIEQRRQREHLSPEVTSGTAPAESIVAYPPTIQLQLRNNARSLSLWQNLEAVQNSDLLMKLPQKEVIMQEAMFELVTSEASYYKSLEILETHFLRNPTLINTLSQSDMHFLFSNIEEVMKASERFLMDLEHRMEESILISDVCDIVYNHAVEHFSVFILYVTNQGYQEKNYRRIL
;
A
#
# COMPACT_ATOMS: atom_id res chain seq x y z
N GLY A 1 -13.01 -8.17 -13.29
CA GLY A 1 -14.35 -8.46 -12.74
C GLY A 1 -14.91 -7.25 -11.98
N PHE A 2 -16.23 -7.13 -11.83
CA PHE A 2 -16.89 -5.95 -11.22
C PHE A 2 -16.52 -5.69 -9.74
N LEU A 3 -16.18 -6.74 -8.98
CA LEU A 3 -15.96 -6.68 -7.52
C LEU A 3 -14.74 -5.85 -7.10
N TYR A 4 -13.59 -6.08 -7.75
CA TYR A 4 -12.38 -5.32 -7.43
C TYR A 4 -12.43 -3.90 -7.97
N GLN A 5 -13.07 -3.71 -9.13
CA GLN A 5 -13.20 -2.39 -9.75
C GLN A 5 -14.06 -1.44 -8.89
N GLU A 6 -15.14 -1.98 -8.31
CA GLU A 6 -16.00 -1.25 -7.38
C GLU A 6 -15.30 -0.93 -6.05
N TYR A 7 -14.51 -1.86 -5.50
CA TYR A 7 -13.64 -1.60 -4.33
C TYR A 7 -12.58 -0.53 -4.65
N ARG A 8 -11.89 -0.66 -5.78
CA ARG A 8 -10.83 0.25 -6.23
C ARG A 8 -11.36 1.67 -6.34
N ASP A 9 -12.55 1.86 -6.90
CA ASP A 9 -13.14 3.18 -7.10
C ASP A 9 -13.70 3.76 -5.79
N THR A 10 -14.35 2.94 -4.96
CA THR A 10 -14.87 3.38 -3.64
C THR A 10 -13.75 3.73 -2.65
N SER A 11 -12.68 2.93 -2.60
CA SER A 11 -11.53 3.20 -1.73
C SER A 11 -10.80 4.49 -2.13
N LYS A 12 -10.62 4.74 -3.43
CA LYS A 12 -10.01 5.97 -3.95
C LYS A 12 -10.81 7.21 -3.58
N GLN A 13 -12.13 7.14 -3.72
CA GLN A 13 -13.00 8.29 -3.48
C GLN A 13 -13.10 8.61 -1.99
N GLN A 14 -13.07 7.60 -1.13
CA GLN A 14 -13.04 7.76 0.33
C GLN A 14 -11.71 8.34 0.84
N GLU A 15 -10.57 7.93 0.28
CA GLU A 15 -9.27 8.48 0.68
C GLU A 15 -9.13 9.97 0.32
N ILE A 16 -9.59 10.36 -0.89
CA ILE A 16 -9.57 11.76 -1.36
C ILE A 16 -10.46 12.64 -0.46
N GLU A 17 -11.66 12.16 -0.14
CA GLU A 17 -12.62 12.90 0.70
C GLU A 17 -12.10 13.07 2.14
N GLN A 18 -11.44 12.05 2.70
CA GLN A 18 -10.80 12.17 4.02
C GLN A 18 -9.64 13.17 4.05
N ARG A 19 -8.81 13.20 2.99
CA ARG A 19 -7.72 14.19 2.90
C ARG A 19 -8.27 15.60 2.79
N ARG A 20 -9.32 15.82 1.97
CA ARG A 20 -10.06 17.09 1.93
C ARG A 20 -10.58 17.51 3.31
N GLN A 21 -11.20 16.60 4.04
CA GLN A 21 -11.72 16.91 5.38
C GLN A 21 -10.59 17.21 6.38
N ARG A 22 -9.43 16.55 6.27
CA ARG A 22 -8.25 16.84 7.12
C ARG A 22 -7.65 18.22 6.83
N GLU A 23 -7.60 18.61 5.56
CA GLU A 23 -7.12 19.93 5.13
C GLU A 23 -8.08 21.06 5.54
N HIS A 24 -9.37 20.78 5.65
CA HIS A 24 -10.38 21.72 6.15
C HIS A 24 -10.38 21.90 7.69
N LEU A 25 -9.61 21.11 8.45
CA LEU A 25 -9.61 21.08 9.92
C LEU A 25 -8.32 21.60 10.59
N SER A 26 -7.40 22.24 9.86
CA SER A 26 -6.22 22.87 10.47
C SER A 26 -6.44 24.36 10.75
N PRO A 27 -6.62 24.79 12.02
CA PRO A 27 -6.24 26.12 12.47
C PRO A 27 -4.83 26.11 13.09
N GLU A 28 -4.14 27.23 12.88
CA GLU A 28 -2.85 27.70 13.39
C GLU A 28 -2.18 27.03 14.60
N VAL A 29 -0.87 26.81 14.40
CA VAL A 29 0.28 26.69 15.32
C VAL A 29 0.07 27.19 16.75
N THR A 30 0.37 26.36 17.76
CA THR A 30 1.11 26.79 18.96
C THR A 30 1.92 25.65 19.58
N SER A 31 3.16 25.98 19.93
CA SER A 31 4.25 25.20 20.55
C SER A 31 3.99 24.63 21.95
N GLY A 32 4.57 23.47 22.27
CA GLY A 32 4.85 23.08 23.67
C GLY A 32 5.15 21.59 23.95
N THR A 33 6.43 21.28 24.15
CA THR A 33 7.03 20.35 25.13
C THR A 33 6.70 18.84 25.09
N ALA A 34 7.71 18.02 24.78
CA ALA A 34 7.75 16.56 25.01
C ALA A 34 8.12 16.21 26.47
N PRO A 35 7.75 15.00 26.94
CA PRO A 35 8.79 14.08 27.43
C PRO A 35 8.58 12.62 26.99
N ALA A 36 9.64 11.83 27.19
CA ALA A 36 9.97 10.55 26.58
C ALA A 36 9.35 9.29 27.23
N GLU A 37 9.55 8.17 26.50
CA GLU A 37 9.54 6.74 26.90
C GLU A 37 8.21 5.96 26.99
N SER A 38 8.06 4.99 26.08
CA SER A 38 7.86 3.55 26.41
C SER A 38 7.69 2.70 25.15
N ILE A 39 8.71 1.89 24.83
CA ILE A 39 8.63 0.82 23.83
C ILE A 39 7.84 -0.33 24.48
N VAL A 40 6.52 -0.35 24.30
CA VAL A 40 5.69 -1.51 24.65
C VAL A 40 5.50 -2.34 23.40
N ALA A 41 6.05 -3.56 23.39
CA ALA A 41 5.72 -4.57 22.41
C ALA A 41 4.26 -4.96 22.59
N TYR A 42 3.38 -4.44 21.74
CA TYR A 42 1.95 -4.74 21.80
C TYR A 42 1.67 -6.16 21.28
N PRO A 43 0.76 -6.91 21.94
CA PRO A 43 0.34 -8.22 21.46
C PRO A 43 -0.30 -8.11 20.06
N PRO A 44 -0.16 -9.14 19.19
CA PRO A 44 -0.59 -9.07 17.79
C PRO A 44 -2.08 -8.72 17.64
N THR A 45 -2.92 -9.12 18.60
CA THR A 45 -4.34 -8.77 18.64
C THR A 45 -4.60 -7.27 18.73
N ILE A 46 -3.76 -6.51 19.45
CA ILE A 46 -3.93 -5.05 19.58
C ILE A 46 -3.39 -4.31 18.34
N GLN A 47 -2.42 -4.88 17.63
CA GLN A 47 -1.99 -4.32 16.34
C GLN A 47 -3.09 -4.45 15.28
N LEU A 48 -3.82 -5.56 15.24
CA LEU A 48 -5.03 -5.69 14.42
C LEU A 48 -6.13 -4.70 14.83
N GLN A 49 -6.32 -4.46 16.14
CA GLN A 49 -7.34 -3.50 16.63
C GLN A 49 -6.96 -2.03 16.38
N LEU A 50 -5.67 -1.69 16.42
CA LEU A 50 -5.18 -0.36 16.04
C LEU A 50 -5.25 -0.15 14.52
N ARG A 51 -5.06 -1.21 13.73
CA ARG A 51 -5.29 -1.21 12.28
C ARG A 51 -6.79 -1.16 11.93
N ASN A 52 -7.67 -1.73 12.76
CA ASN A 52 -9.13 -1.50 12.68
C ASN A 52 -9.54 -0.03 12.86
N ASN A 53 -8.72 0.79 13.52
CA ASN A 53 -8.96 2.24 13.62
C ASN A 53 -8.45 3.02 12.38
N ALA A 54 -7.70 2.38 11.47
CA ALA A 54 -7.57 2.85 10.09
C ALA A 54 -8.81 2.40 9.31
N ARG A 55 -9.91 3.12 9.48
CA ARG A 55 -11.23 2.86 8.88
C ARG A 55 -11.25 3.11 7.36
N SER A 56 -10.34 2.51 6.59
CA SER A 56 -10.30 2.65 5.12
C SER A 56 -10.03 1.37 4.34
N LEU A 57 -9.99 0.19 4.97
CA LEU A 57 -9.91 -1.09 4.26
C LEU A 57 -11.14 -1.94 4.62
N SER A 58 -11.96 -2.26 3.62
CA SER A 58 -13.06 -3.22 3.81
C SER A 58 -12.44 -4.58 4.15
N LEU A 59 -12.90 -5.23 5.21
CA LEU A 59 -12.55 -6.63 5.46
C LEU A 59 -13.11 -7.50 4.33
N TRP A 60 -12.47 -8.63 4.04
CA TRP A 60 -12.96 -9.59 3.04
C TRP A 60 -14.40 -10.03 3.36
N GLN A 61 -14.70 -10.28 4.63
CA GLN A 61 -16.06 -10.63 5.06
C GLN A 61 -17.10 -9.51 4.87
N ASN A 62 -16.66 -8.26 4.69
CA ASN A 62 -17.53 -7.11 4.47
C ASN A 62 -17.86 -6.89 2.99
N LEU A 63 -17.25 -7.66 2.07
CA LEU A 63 -17.58 -7.59 0.65
C LEU A 63 -19.01 -8.07 0.42
N GLU A 64 -19.78 -7.33 -0.38
CA GLU A 64 -21.19 -7.69 -0.65
C GLU A 64 -21.31 -9.11 -1.25
N ALA A 65 -20.42 -9.49 -2.16
CA ALA A 65 -20.41 -10.85 -2.70
C ALA A 65 -20.19 -11.92 -1.63
N VAL A 66 -19.36 -11.64 -0.62
CA VAL A 66 -19.11 -12.57 0.49
C VAL A 66 -20.31 -12.62 1.43
N GLN A 67 -20.88 -11.46 1.78
CA GLN A 67 -22.10 -11.38 2.61
C GLN A 67 -23.28 -12.12 1.98
N ASN A 68 -23.41 -12.08 0.65
CA ASN A 68 -24.47 -12.74 -0.11
C ASN A 68 -24.21 -14.24 -0.40
N SER A 69 -23.04 -14.78 -0.05
CA SER A 69 -22.60 -16.13 -0.47
C SER A 69 -22.81 -17.25 0.55
N ASP A 70 -23.41 -16.96 1.71
CA ASP A 70 -23.51 -17.85 2.89
C ASP A 70 -22.17 -18.44 3.37
N LEU A 71 -21.03 -18.00 2.82
CA LEU A 71 -19.71 -18.58 3.09
C LEU A 71 -19.27 -18.38 4.54
N LEU A 72 -19.59 -17.23 5.13
CA LEU A 72 -19.24 -16.89 6.51
C LEU A 72 -19.85 -17.86 7.54
N MET A 73 -20.97 -18.51 7.20
CA MET A 73 -21.61 -19.52 8.06
C MET A 73 -21.04 -20.92 7.86
N LYS A 74 -20.42 -21.18 6.71
CA LYS A 74 -19.91 -22.52 6.31
C LYS A 74 -18.42 -22.69 6.60
N LEU A 75 -17.66 -21.59 6.57
CA LEU A 75 -16.22 -21.61 6.77
C LEU A 75 -15.87 -21.63 8.26
N PRO A 76 -14.88 -22.44 8.69
CA PRO A 76 -14.36 -22.34 10.05
C PRO A 76 -13.58 -21.03 10.20
N GLN A 77 -13.50 -20.52 11.43
CA GLN A 77 -12.86 -19.23 11.74
C GLN A 77 -11.42 -19.12 11.20
N LYS A 78 -10.66 -20.22 11.19
CA LYS A 78 -9.30 -20.26 10.64
C LYS A 78 -9.26 -19.90 9.16
N GLU A 79 -10.20 -20.40 8.37
CA GLU A 79 -10.27 -20.11 6.93
C GLU A 79 -10.68 -18.66 6.68
N VAL A 80 -11.59 -18.11 7.48
CA VAL A 80 -11.94 -16.69 7.40
C VAL A 80 -10.72 -15.81 7.66
N ILE A 81 -9.91 -16.12 8.68
CA ILE A 81 -8.65 -15.39 8.94
C ILE A 81 -7.69 -15.49 7.75
N MET A 82 -7.61 -16.64 7.10
CA MET A 82 -6.76 -16.80 5.91
C MET A 82 -7.26 -15.95 4.74
N GLN A 83 -8.57 -15.92 4.50
CA GLN A 83 -9.18 -15.07 3.47
C GLN A 83 -8.91 -13.59 3.74
N GLU A 84 -9.03 -13.14 4.99
CA GLU A 84 -8.69 -11.77 5.38
C GLU A 84 -7.21 -11.46 5.11
N ALA A 85 -6.29 -12.37 5.42
CA ALA A 85 -4.85 -12.16 5.18
C ALA A 85 -4.52 -12.07 3.67
N MET A 86 -5.13 -12.94 2.84
CA MET A 86 -4.93 -12.90 1.39
C MET A 86 -5.52 -11.63 0.78
N PHE A 87 -6.70 -11.23 1.24
CA PHE A 87 -7.34 -9.98 0.80
C PHE A 87 -6.54 -8.75 1.25
N GLU A 88 -6.02 -8.75 2.48
CA GLU A 88 -5.13 -7.70 2.99
C GLU A 88 -3.86 -7.58 2.16
N LEU A 89 -3.24 -8.70 1.76
CA LEU A 89 -2.08 -8.69 0.87
C LEU A 89 -2.39 -7.97 -0.45
N VAL A 90 -3.47 -8.36 -1.13
CA VAL A 90 -3.86 -7.76 -2.42
C VAL A 90 -4.17 -6.27 -2.26
N THR A 91 -4.96 -5.90 -1.26
CA THR A 91 -5.38 -4.50 -1.06
C THR A 91 -4.25 -3.59 -0.58
N SER A 92 -3.33 -4.11 0.23
CA SER A 92 -2.14 -3.36 0.63
C SER A 92 -1.17 -3.18 -0.53
N GLU A 93 -1.00 -4.18 -1.39
CA GLU A 93 -0.19 -4.06 -2.60
C GLU A 93 -0.79 -3.06 -3.60
N ALA A 94 -2.11 -3.08 -3.80
CA ALA A 94 -2.81 -2.10 -4.63
C ALA A 94 -2.58 -0.65 -4.13
N SER A 95 -2.63 -0.47 -2.81
CA SER A 95 -2.37 0.82 -2.15
C SER A 95 -0.92 1.25 -2.29
N TYR A 96 0.02 0.31 -2.21
CA TYR A 96 1.43 0.54 -2.43
C TYR A 96 1.71 0.96 -3.88
N TYR A 97 1.22 0.20 -4.87
CA TYR A 97 1.35 0.54 -6.28
C TYR A 97 0.77 1.91 -6.60
N LYS A 98 -0.40 2.25 -6.03
CA LYS A 98 -1.00 3.58 -6.19
C LYS A 98 -0.10 4.70 -5.65
N SER A 99 0.58 4.45 -4.54
CA SER A 99 1.54 5.40 -3.98
C SER A 99 2.74 5.62 -4.91
N LEU A 100 3.21 4.56 -5.57
CA LEU A 100 4.26 4.65 -6.59
C LEU A 100 3.79 5.40 -7.84
N GLU A 101 2.56 5.17 -8.30
CA GLU A 101 1.98 5.90 -9.44
C GLU A 101 1.89 7.42 -9.16
N ILE A 102 1.54 7.80 -7.92
CA ILE A 102 1.55 9.20 -7.48
C ILE A 102 2.97 9.76 -7.50
N LEU A 103 3.95 9.01 -6.99
CA LEU A 103 5.36 9.40 -7.01
C LEU A 103 5.86 9.65 -8.45
N GLU A 104 5.53 8.75 -9.38
CA GLU A 104 5.89 8.89 -10.79
C GLU A 104 5.23 10.13 -11.41
N THR A 105 3.91 10.25 -11.28
CA THR A 105 3.10 11.25 -11.97
C THR A 105 3.39 12.66 -11.47
N HIS A 106 3.52 12.85 -10.16
CA HIS A 106 3.65 14.17 -9.55
C HIS A 106 5.09 14.63 -9.32
N PHE A 107 6.04 13.71 -9.23
CA PHE A 107 7.44 14.04 -8.94
C PHE A 107 8.37 13.66 -10.09
N LEU A 108 8.39 12.38 -10.50
CA LEU A 108 9.34 11.92 -11.52
C LEU A 108 9.08 12.58 -12.88
N ARG A 109 7.81 12.73 -13.26
CA ARG A 109 7.38 13.31 -14.55
C ARG A 109 7.09 14.81 -14.48
N ASN A 110 7.40 15.45 -13.35
CA ASN A 110 7.11 16.86 -13.16
C ASN A 110 8.07 17.72 -13.99
N PRO A 111 7.58 18.51 -14.96
CA PRO A 111 8.45 19.26 -15.87
C PRO A 111 9.28 20.32 -15.13
N THR A 112 8.77 20.88 -14.03
CA THR A 112 9.50 21.86 -13.22
C THR A 112 10.69 21.19 -12.53
N LEU A 113 10.49 20.02 -11.92
CA LEU A 113 11.58 19.27 -11.28
C LEU A 113 12.62 18.80 -12.29
N ILE A 114 12.17 18.25 -13.43
CA ILE A 114 13.06 17.78 -14.51
C ILE A 114 13.93 18.93 -15.05
N ASN A 115 13.38 20.14 -15.18
CA ASN A 115 14.11 21.31 -15.68
C ASN A 115 15.00 21.97 -14.61
N THR A 116 14.73 21.73 -13.33
CA THR A 116 15.48 22.35 -12.22
C THR A 116 16.66 21.49 -11.76
N LEU A 117 16.52 20.17 -11.85
CA LEU A 117 17.51 19.21 -11.35
C LEU A 117 18.38 18.64 -12.47
N SER A 118 19.63 18.33 -12.16
CA SER A 118 20.47 17.58 -13.10
C SER A 118 19.97 16.13 -13.24
N GLN A 119 20.30 15.48 -14.35
CA GLN A 119 19.97 14.06 -14.55
C GLN A 119 20.57 13.17 -13.45
N SER A 120 21.74 13.53 -12.93
CA SER A 120 22.35 12.85 -11.79
C SER A 120 21.55 13.03 -10.51
N ASP A 121 21.06 14.24 -10.21
CA ASP A 121 20.23 14.50 -9.03
C ASP A 121 18.88 13.77 -9.12
N MET A 122 18.27 13.74 -10.31
CA MET A 122 17.07 12.95 -10.57
C MET A 122 17.33 11.45 -10.34
N HIS A 123 18.44 10.92 -10.87
CA HIS A 123 18.82 9.52 -10.65
C HIS A 123 19.11 9.23 -9.16
N PHE A 124 19.71 10.16 -8.42
CA PHE A 124 19.95 9.98 -6.99
C PHE A 124 18.69 10.10 -6.14
N LEU A 125 17.69 10.89 -6.55
CA LEU A 125 16.43 11.04 -5.83
C LEU A 125 15.50 9.85 -6.04
N PHE A 126 15.42 9.35 -7.27
CA PHE A 126 14.46 8.32 -7.65
C PHE A 126 15.09 6.93 -7.83
N SER A 127 16.43 6.81 -7.85
CA SER A 127 17.17 5.54 -7.94
C SER A 127 16.61 4.63 -9.05
N ASN A 128 16.16 3.44 -8.67
CA ASN A 128 15.58 2.41 -9.53
C ASN A 128 14.05 2.29 -9.32
N ILE A 129 13.37 3.40 -9.00
CA ILE A 129 11.93 3.41 -8.71
C ILE A 129 11.09 2.85 -9.86
N GLU A 130 11.47 3.10 -11.11
CA GLU A 130 10.76 2.56 -12.28
C GLU A 130 10.76 1.02 -12.30
N GLU A 131 11.86 0.39 -11.86
CA GLU A 131 11.96 -1.06 -11.78
C GLU A 131 11.16 -1.60 -10.59
N VAL A 132 11.12 -0.86 -9.48
CA VAL A 132 10.24 -1.14 -8.33
C VAL A 132 8.77 -1.08 -8.73
N MET A 133 8.38 -0.08 -9.52
CA MET A 133 7.02 0.06 -10.06
C MET A 133 6.64 -1.11 -10.94
N LYS A 134 7.49 -1.51 -11.89
CA LYS A 134 7.23 -2.66 -12.75
C LYS A 134 7.11 -3.97 -11.97
N ALA A 135 7.92 -4.15 -10.93
CA ALA A 135 7.84 -5.33 -10.07
C ALA A 135 6.53 -5.36 -9.27
N SER A 136 6.15 -4.24 -8.65
CA SER A 136 4.89 -4.09 -7.92
C SER A 136 3.66 -4.25 -8.83
N GLU A 137 3.67 -3.67 -10.02
CA GLU A 137 2.58 -3.81 -11.00
C GLU A 137 2.34 -5.28 -11.38
N ARG A 138 3.41 -6.01 -11.74
CA ARG A 138 3.31 -7.43 -12.11
C ARG A 138 2.81 -8.28 -10.95
N PHE A 139 3.34 -8.04 -9.75
CA PHE A 139 2.91 -8.76 -8.55
C PHE A 139 1.43 -8.52 -8.26
N LEU A 140 0.98 -7.26 -8.34
CA LEU A 140 -0.41 -6.89 -8.17
C LEU A 140 -1.32 -7.54 -9.22
N MET A 141 -0.91 -7.56 -10.50
CA MET A 141 -1.70 -8.19 -11.57
C MET A 141 -1.93 -9.68 -11.31
N ASP A 142 -0.91 -10.42 -10.88
CA ASP A 142 -1.04 -11.85 -10.60
C ASP A 142 -1.91 -12.11 -9.36
N LEU A 143 -1.79 -11.27 -8.32
CA LEU A 143 -2.65 -11.34 -7.13
C LEU A 143 -4.12 -11.03 -7.46
N GLU A 144 -4.37 -9.98 -8.27
CA GLU A 144 -5.71 -9.62 -8.73
C GLU A 144 -6.33 -10.75 -9.55
N HIS A 145 -5.56 -11.35 -10.47
CA HIS A 145 -6.03 -12.49 -11.25
C HIS A 145 -6.52 -13.64 -10.35
N ARG A 146 -5.74 -14.01 -9.32
CA ARG A 146 -6.12 -15.05 -8.35
C ARG A 146 -7.40 -14.72 -7.58
N MET A 147 -7.61 -13.45 -7.26
CA MET A 147 -8.82 -13.00 -6.55
C MET A 147 -10.06 -12.96 -7.46
N GLU A 148 -9.89 -12.74 -8.77
CA GLU A 148 -11.00 -12.71 -9.73
C GLU A 148 -11.52 -14.12 -10.09
N GLU A 149 -10.72 -15.17 -9.88
CA GLU A 149 -11.10 -16.56 -10.17
C GLU A 149 -12.27 -17.06 -9.31
N SER A 150 -12.37 -16.60 -8.05
CA SER A 150 -13.35 -17.10 -7.07
C SER A 150 -13.53 -16.14 -5.89
N ILE A 151 -14.76 -16.09 -5.34
CA ILE A 151 -15.06 -15.37 -4.09
C ILE A 151 -14.20 -15.90 -2.93
N LEU A 152 -13.98 -17.22 -2.90
CA LEU A 152 -13.02 -17.85 -2.01
C LEU A 152 -11.65 -17.81 -2.69
N ILE A 153 -10.77 -16.97 -2.16
CA ILE A 153 -9.42 -16.77 -2.68
C ILE A 153 -8.63 -18.06 -2.45
N SER A 154 -8.05 -18.60 -3.51
CA SER A 154 -7.13 -19.75 -3.40
C SER A 154 -5.78 -19.28 -2.88
N ASP A 155 -5.02 -20.19 -2.26
CA ASP A 155 -3.69 -19.87 -1.70
C ASP A 155 -2.83 -19.07 -2.69
N VAL A 156 -2.18 -18.02 -2.21
CA VAL A 156 -1.36 -17.07 -2.98
C VAL A 156 0.14 -17.27 -2.76
N CYS A 157 0.53 -18.25 -1.92
CA CYS A 157 1.93 -18.47 -1.56
C CYS A 157 2.82 -18.81 -2.78
N ASP A 158 2.27 -19.45 -3.80
CA ASP A 158 2.95 -19.73 -5.07
C ASP A 158 3.35 -18.43 -5.80
N ILE A 159 2.43 -17.48 -5.89
CA ILE A 159 2.66 -16.16 -6.48
C ILE A 159 3.72 -15.41 -5.68
N VAL A 160 3.54 -15.33 -4.35
CA VAL A 160 4.47 -14.63 -3.46
C VAL A 160 5.88 -15.20 -3.57
N TYR A 161 6.01 -16.53 -3.56
CA TYR A 161 7.31 -17.18 -3.69
C TYR A 161 7.97 -16.87 -5.03
N ASN A 162 7.24 -16.98 -6.14
CA ASN A 162 7.80 -16.71 -7.46
C ASN A 162 8.33 -15.27 -7.58
N HIS A 163 7.51 -14.30 -7.19
CA HIS A 163 7.89 -12.88 -7.23
C HIS A 163 9.03 -12.55 -6.25
N ALA A 164 9.06 -13.17 -5.07
CA ALA A 164 10.14 -12.98 -4.11
C ALA A 164 11.50 -13.43 -4.65
N VAL A 165 11.53 -14.54 -5.38
CA VAL A 165 12.77 -15.09 -5.95
C VAL A 165 13.19 -14.34 -7.21
N GLU A 166 12.25 -14.03 -8.10
CA GLU A 166 12.56 -13.55 -9.45
C GLU A 166 12.58 -12.03 -9.59
N HIS A 167 11.81 -11.31 -8.75
CA HIS A 167 11.50 -9.90 -9.01
C HIS A 167 11.78 -8.99 -7.82
N PHE A 168 11.81 -9.48 -6.58
CA PHE A 168 11.92 -8.60 -5.42
C PHE A 168 13.34 -8.07 -5.13
N SER A 169 14.35 -8.50 -5.88
CA SER A 169 15.73 -7.99 -5.77
C SER A 169 15.82 -6.46 -5.98
N VAL A 170 14.91 -5.88 -6.78
CA VAL A 170 14.87 -4.43 -7.03
C VAL A 170 14.50 -3.61 -5.79
N PHE A 171 13.69 -4.17 -4.88
CA PHE A 171 13.34 -3.51 -3.62
C PHE A 171 14.53 -3.44 -2.68
N ILE A 172 15.36 -4.49 -2.63
CA ILE A 172 16.59 -4.51 -1.83
C ILE A 172 17.53 -3.40 -2.29
N LEU A 173 17.73 -3.27 -3.62
CA LEU A 173 18.55 -2.23 -4.20
C LEU A 173 18.01 -0.82 -3.89
N TYR A 174 16.70 -0.64 -3.99
CA TYR A 174 16.04 0.63 -3.71
C TYR A 174 16.21 1.07 -2.25
N VAL A 175 15.93 0.17 -1.30
CA VAL A 175 16.05 0.44 0.14
C VAL A 175 17.51 0.65 0.57
N THR A 176 18.45 -0.10 0.00
CA THR A 176 19.89 0.07 0.27
C THR A 176 20.36 1.48 -0.08
N ASN A 177 19.79 2.08 -1.13
CA ASN A 177 20.12 3.42 -1.58
C ASN A 177 19.35 4.53 -0.84
N GLN A 178 18.36 4.20 0.00
CA GLN A 178 17.49 5.18 0.65
C GLN A 178 18.25 6.17 1.55
N GLY A 179 19.29 5.72 2.25
CA GLY A 179 20.13 6.61 3.07
C GLY A 179 20.92 7.64 2.26
N TYR A 180 21.21 7.35 0.99
CA TYR A 180 21.84 8.30 0.06
C TYR A 180 20.80 9.24 -0.58
N GLN A 181 19.60 8.72 -0.87
CA GLN A 181 18.46 9.52 -1.36
C GLN A 181 18.11 10.63 -0.35
N GLU A 182 17.96 10.31 0.94
CA GLU A 182 17.65 11.31 1.98
C GLU A 182 18.75 12.35 2.18
N LYS A 183 20.02 11.97 2.00
CA LYS A 183 21.15 12.91 2.11
C LYS A 183 21.19 13.87 0.92
N ASN A 184 20.91 13.39 -0.29
CA ASN A 184 20.81 14.26 -1.46
C ASN A 184 19.58 15.17 -1.40
N TYR A 185 18.42 14.66 -0.99
CA TYR A 185 17.23 15.49 -0.78
C TYR A 185 17.50 16.65 0.19
N ARG A 186 18.18 16.39 1.31
CA ARG A 186 18.60 17.42 2.28
C ARG A 186 19.67 18.40 1.76
N ARG A 187 20.39 18.06 0.69
CA ARG A 187 21.40 18.93 0.06
C ARG A 187 20.78 19.86 -0.99
N ILE A 188 19.69 19.42 -1.62
CA ILE A 188 19.04 20.10 -2.73
C ILE A 188 17.97 21.10 -2.24
N LEU A 189 17.42 20.86 -1.03
CA LEU A 189 16.66 21.84 -0.23
C LEU A 189 17.59 22.87 0.44
#